data_AF-A0A9E8SD63-F1
#
_entry.id   AF-A0A9E8SD63-F1
#
_cell.length_a   1.000
_cell.length_b   1.000
_cell.length_c   1.000
_cell.angle_alpha   90.00
_cell.angle_beta   90.00
_cell.angle_gamma   90.00
#
_symmetry.space_group_name_H-M   'P 1'
#
loop_
_entity.id
_entity.type
_entity.pdbx_description
1 polymer ?
#
loop_
_entity_poly.entity_id
_entity_poly.type
_entity_poly.pdbx_seq_one_letter_code
_entity_poly.pdbx_strand_id
1 'polypeptide(L)'
;MADAIIMVCSQSGYWKLYKGFNRLRMYAFWNVMIPITTPLFGYFPAKKLGLFENLPKHVTYQWRKWGIQSDYMLSEFSASDLYFKTVTCNMLSLSFPRDKFAPKLAVDWLAHRFENAAMDRQHIIPKHLILKMFNILVFLEHCIKHHFGNSLKIGLKRILRCLY
;
A
#
# COMPACT_ATOMS: atom_id res chain seq x y z
N MET A 1 -16.01 11.85 11.40
CA MET A 1 -14.92 11.94 10.42
C MET A 1 -13.62 11.67 11.17
N ALA A 2 -12.63 10.98 10.60
CA ALA A 2 -11.39 10.67 11.31
C ALA A 2 -10.55 11.94 11.53
N ASP A 3 -9.93 12.08 12.71
CA ASP A 3 -9.08 13.24 13.04
C ASP A 3 -7.81 13.30 12.19
N ALA A 4 -7.26 12.13 11.83
CA ALA A 4 -6.09 11.98 10.98
C ALA A 4 -6.01 10.58 10.37
N ILE A 5 -5.27 10.43 9.26
CA ILE A 5 -5.00 9.14 8.62
C ILE A 5 -3.49 8.96 8.39
N ILE A 6 -3.00 7.75 8.63
CA ILE A 6 -1.61 7.39 8.36
C ILE A 6 -1.61 6.18 7.42
N MET A 7 -0.99 6.37 6.25
CA MET A 7 -0.76 5.35 5.26
C MET A 7 0.70 4.89 5.34
N VAL A 8 0.90 3.61 5.62
CA VAL A 8 2.24 3.00 5.66
C VAL A 8 2.36 2.03 4.50
N CYS A 9 3.21 2.37 3.54
CA CYS A 9 3.42 1.61 2.31
C CYS A 9 2.16 1.37 1.46
N SER A 10 1.05 2.08 1.71
CA SER A 10 -0.18 1.95 0.93
C SER A 10 0.02 2.45 -0.50
N GLN A 11 -0.29 1.63 -1.49
CA GLN A 11 0.17 1.81 -2.86
C GLN A 11 -0.82 1.32 -3.91
N SER A 12 -0.57 1.69 -5.17
CA SER A 12 -1.15 1.03 -6.35
C SER A 12 -0.44 -0.28 -6.68
N GLY A 13 -1.22 -1.30 -7.08
CA GLY A 13 -0.71 -2.56 -7.61
C GLY A 13 -0.29 -2.52 -9.09
N TYR A 14 -0.38 -1.36 -9.75
CA TYR A 14 -0.08 -1.24 -11.18
C TYR A 14 1.38 -1.51 -11.50
N TRP A 15 1.64 -2.55 -12.30
CA TRP A 15 2.99 -3.07 -12.52
C TRP A 15 3.98 -2.08 -13.13
N LYS A 16 3.54 -1.12 -13.96
CA LYS A 16 4.48 -0.15 -14.57
C LYS A 16 5.07 0.85 -13.58
N LEU A 17 4.47 1.02 -12.40
CA LEU A 17 5.01 1.85 -11.31
C LEU A 17 6.24 1.23 -10.64
N TYR A 18 6.48 -0.07 -10.87
CA TYR A 18 7.67 -0.78 -10.44
C TYR A 18 8.82 -0.56 -11.44
N LYS A 19 10.06 -0.72 -10.99
CA LYS A 19 11.27 -0.52 -11.80
C LYS A 19 12.12 -1.79 -11.86
N GLY A 20 12.94 -1.90 -12.92
CA GLY A 20 13.90 -2.99 -13.11
C GLY A 20 13.25 -4.38 -13.03
N PHE A 21 13.91 -5.30 -12.34
CA PHE A 21 13.45 -6.69 -12.21
C PHE A 21 12.11 -6.83 -11.48
N ASN A 22 11.77 -5.91 -10.57
CA ASN A 22 10.47 -5.95 -9.88
C ASN A 22 9.30 -5.66 -10.82
N ARG A 23 9.51 -4.83 -11.85
CA ARG A 23 8.51 -4.61 -12.91
C ARG A 23 8.19 -5.90 -13.65
N LEU A 24 9.22 -6.66 -14.02
CA LEU A 24 9.06 -7.94 -14.70
C LEU A 24 8.36 -8.96 -13.80
N ARG A 25 8.73 -9.02 -12.51
CA ARG A 25 8.06 -9.87 -11.52
C ARG A 25 6.56 -9.54 -11.39
N MET A 26 6.21 -8.27 -11.25
CA MET A 26 4.81 -7.85 -11.17
C MET A 26 4.05 -8.13 -12.47
N TYR A 27 4.69 -7.91 -13.62
CA TYR A 27 4.11 -8.27 -14.92
C TYR A 27 3.82 -9.78 -15.01
N ALA A 28 4.79 -10.62 -14.64
CA ALA A 28 4.63 -12.07 -14.62
C ALA A 28 3.57 -12.52 -13.60
N PHE A 29 3.52 -11.89 -12.43
CA PHE A 29 2.50 -12.15 -11.42
C PHE A 29 1.08 -11.93 -11.97
N TRP A 30 0.81 -10.77 -12.58
CA TRP A 30 -0.50 -10.44 -13.10
C TRP A 30 -0.86 -11.18 -14.40
N ASN A 31 0.10 -11.39 -15.31
CA ASN A 31 -0.18 -11.89 -16.66
C ASN A 31 0.12 -13.38 -16.88
N VAL A 32 0.88 -14.02 -15.99
CA VAL A 32 1.28 -15.42 -16.13
C VAL A 32 0.82 -16.23 -14.93
N MET A 33 1.25 -15.85 -13.72
CA MET A 33 1.02 -16.63 -12.51
C MET A 33 -0.47 -16.73 -12.17
N ILE A 34 -1.17 -15.60 -12.10
CA ILE A 34 -2.61 -15.60 -11.79
C ILE A 34 -3.42 -16.33 -12.87
N PRO A 35 -3.28 -16.03 -14.18
CA PRO A 35 -4.06 -16.69 -15.22
C PRO A 35 -3.83 -18.20 -15.33
N ILE A 36 -2.63 -18.70 -15.00
CA ILE A 36 -2.32 -20.13 -15.05
C ILE A 36 -2.81 -20.83 -13.78
N THR A 37 -2.45 -20.34 -12.60
CA THR A 37 -2.71 -21.07 -11.35
C THR A 37 -4.17 -21.00 -10.90
N THR A 38 -4.83 -19.86 -11.08
CA THR A 38 -6.21 -19.68 -10.60
C THR A 38 -7.23 -20.66 -11.21
N PRO A 39 -7.26 -20.90 -12.54
CA PRO A 39 -8.17 -21.89 -13.11
C PRO A 39 -7.78 -23.33 -12.76
N LEU A 40 -6.48 -23.64 -12.60
CA LEU A 40 -6.01 -24.99 -12.26
C LEU A 40 -6.46 -25.42 -10.85
N PHE A 41 -6.45 -24.51 -9.88
CA PHE A 41 -6.81 -24.83 -8.50
C PHE A 41 -8.25 -24.41 -8.12
N GLY A 42 -8.94 -23.64 -8.96
CA GLY A 42 -10.23 -23.01 -8.62
C GLY A 42 -10.12 -21.81 -7.67
N TYR A 43 -8.90 -21.48 -7.23
CA TYR A 43 -8.54 -20.33 -6.39
C TYR A 43 -7.06 -19.97 -6.68
N PHE A 44 -6.60 -18.81 -6.24
CA PHE A 44 -5.17 -18.47 -6.36
C PHE A 44 -4.39 -19.04 -5.17
N PRO A 45 -3.45 -19.98 -5.39
CA PRO A 45 -2.76 -20.71 -4.32
C PRO A 45 -1.60 -19.90 -3.72
N ALA A 46 -1.86 -18.67 -3.30
CA ALA A 46 -0.87 -17.73 -2.78
C ALA A 46 -0.02 -18.33 -1.63
N LYS A 47 -0.64 -19.14 -0.76
CA LYS A 47 0.04 -19.78 0.37
C LYS A 47 1.11 -20.77 -0.08
N LYS A 48 0.82 -21.57 -1.11
CA LYS A 48 1.78 -22.52 -1.69
C LYS A 48 2.93 -21.82 -2.42
N LEU A 49 2.69 -20.59 -2.88
CA LEU A 49 3.68 -19.74 -3.55
C LEU A 49 4.50 -18.89 -2.57
N GLY A 50 4.29 -19.04 -1.26
CA GLY A 50 5.01 -18.28 -0.23
C GLY A 50 4.66 -16.79 -0.21
N LEU A 51 3.45 -16.43 -0.67
CA LEU A 51 2.95 -15.06 -0.67
C LEU A 51 2.09 -14.85 0.59
N PHE A 52 0.81 -14.54 0.41
CA PHE A 52 -0.19 -14.33 1.45
C PHE A 52 -1.20 -15.49 1.43
N GLU A 53 -2.32 -15.36 2.14
CA GLU A 53 -3.38 -16.37 2.17
C GLU A 53 -4.04 -16.60 0.81
N ASN A 54 -4.59 -17.79 0.60
CA ASN A 54 -5.24 -18.13 -0.67
C ASN A 54 -6.38 -17.16 -0.99
N LEU A 55 -6.48 -16.74 -2.26
CA LEU A 55 -7.53 -15.82 -2.69
C LEU A 55 -8.63 -16.55 -3.49
N PRO A 56 -9.90 -16.25 -3.21
CA PRO A 56 -11.01 -16.68 -4.05
C PRO A 56 -10.83 -16.19 -5.49
N LYS A 57 -11.20 -17.03 -6.46
CA LYS A 57 -11.04 -16.79 -7.90
C LYS A 57 -11.50 -15.39 -8.36
N HIS A 58 -12.69 -14.97 -7.93
CA HIS A 58 -13.26 -13.67 -8.32
C HIS A 58 -12.45 -12.49 -7.79
N VAL A 59 -11.99 -12.56 -6.54
CA VAL A 59 -11.12 -11.54 -5.92
C VAL A 59 -9.79 -11.47 -6.66
N THR A 60 -9.19 -12.62 -6.99
CA THR A 60 -7.93 -12.67 -7.74
C THR A 60 -8.04 -12.01 -9.11
N TYR A 61 -9.11 -12.29 -9.85
CA TYR A 61 -9.31 -11.69 -11.17
C TYR A 61 -9.61 -10.19 -11.11
N GLN A 62 -10.33 -9.72 -10.09
CA GLN A 62 -10.53 -8.30 -9.86
C GLN A 62 -9.18 -7.60 -9.57
N TRP A 63 -8.36 -8.18 -8.69
CA TRP A 63 -7.02 -7.66 -8.42
C TRP A 63 -6.15 -7.63 -9.67
N ARG A 64 -6.21 -8.68 -10.50
CA ARG A 64 -5.53 -8.70 -11.79
C ARG A 64 -5.99 -7.56 -12.68
N LYS A 65 -7.31 -7.35 -12.82
CA LYS A 65 -7.89 -6.27 -13.63
C LYS A 65 -7.38 -4.90 -13.20
N TRP A 66 -7.23 -4.65 -11.90
CA TRP A 66 -6.64 -3.40 -11.41
C TRP A 66 -5.13 -3.36 -11.61
N GLY A 67 -4.42 -4.44 -11.30
CA GLY A 67 -2.95 -4.53 -11.36
C GLY A 67 -2.36 -4.35 -12.76
N ILE A 68 -3.14 -4.55 -13.82
CA ILE A 68 -2.72 -4.33 -15.21
C ILE A 68 -3.09 -2.94 -15.78
N GLN A 69 -3.89 -2.14 -15.06
CA GLN A 69 -4.39 -0.85 -15.54
C GLN A 69 -3.73 0.33 -14.82
N SER A 70 -3.47 1.43 -15.56
CA SER A 70 -2.83 2.64 -15.00
C SER A 70 -3.64 3.29 -13.89
N ASP A 71 -4.96 3.18 -14.00
CA ASP A 71 -5.90 3.82 -13.09
C ASP A 71 -6.27 2.89 -11.93
N TYR A 72 -5.70 1.68 -11.90
CA TYR A 72 -5.87 0.70 -10.84
C TYR A 72 -7.37 0.44 -10.55
N MET A 73 -7.83 0.58 -9.31
CA MET A 73 -9.24 0.44 -8.93
C MET A 73 -10.18 1.51 -9.54
N LEU A 74 -9.65 2.67 -9.96
CA LEU A 74 -10.45 3.70 -10.64
C LEU A 74 -10.87 3.31 -12.06
N SER A 75 -10.32 2.22 -12.59
CA SER A 75 -10.80 1.62 -13.84
C SER A 75 -12.15 0.89 -13.69
N GLU A 76 -12.58 0.65 -12.45
CA GLU A 76 -13.82 -0.06 -12.13
C GLU A 76 -14.78 0.79 -11.33
N PHE A 77 -14.25 1.65 -10.46
CA PHE A 77 -15.03 2.54 -9.61
C PHE A 77 -14.77 3.99 -9.98
N SER A 78 -15.82 4.82 -9.93
CA SER A 78 -15.65 6.26 -10.09
C SER A 78 -14.91 6.84 -8.88
N ALA A 79 -14.30 8.02 -9.06
CA ALA A 79 -13.64 8.72 -7.95
C ALA A 79 -14.60 9.05 -6.80
N SER A 80 -15.89 9.25 -7.10
CA SER A 80 -16.97 9.44 -6.12
C SER A 80 -17.23 8.19 -5.30
N ASP A 81 -17.19 7.00 -5.91
CA ASP A 81 -17.43 5.72 -5.21
C ASP A 81 -16.34 5.41 -4.18
N LEU A 82 -15.13 5.96 -4.39
CA LEU A 82 -13.97 5.71 -3.55
C LEU A 82 -13.72 6.80 -2.51
N TYR A 83 -14.58 7.81 -2.43
CA TYR A 83 -14.60 8.83 -1.38
C TYR A 83 -13.28 9.61 -1.17
N PHE A 84 -12.30 9.50 -2.07
CA PHE A 84 -11.00 10.16 -1.92
C PHE A 84 -11.12 11.67 -1.71
N LYS A 85 -12.06 12.31 -2.41
CA LYS A 85 -12.32 13.75 -2.33
C LYS A 85 -13.09 14.17 -1.07
N THR A 86 -13.68 13.23 -0.33
CA THR A 86 -14.40 13.54 0.91
C THR A 86 -13.48 13.60 2.13
N VAL A 87 -12.24 13.08 1.99
CA VAL A 87 -11.23 13.11 3.04
C VAL A 87 -10.56 14.48 3.02
N THR A 88 -10.70 15.22 4.12
CA THR A 88 -10.14 16.57 4.30
C THR A 88 -9.22 16.68 5.52
N CYS A 89 -9.07 15.61 6.31
CA CYS A 89 -8.21 15.62 7.49
C CYS A 89 -6.72 15.56 7.12
N ASN A 90 -5.86 15.80 8.12
CA ASN A 90 -4.42 15.66 7.95
C ASN A 90 -4.06 14.20 7.63
N MET A 91 -3.20 13.99 6.65
CA MET A 91 -2.74 12.66 6.25
C MET A 91 -1.22 12.57 6.20
N LEU A 92 -0.68 11.42 6.60
CA LEU A 92 0.74 11.10 6.46
C LEU A 92 0.89 9.83 5.62
N SER A 93 1.69 9.88 4.55
CA SER A 93 1.95 8.75 3.67
C SER A 93 3.44 8.40 3.61
N LEU A 94 3.79 7.20 4.07
CA LEU A 94 5.16 6.74 4.27
C LEU A 94 5.54 5.62 3.30
N SER A 95 6.80 5.63 2.84
CA SER A 95 7.40 4.52 2.07
C SER A 95 8.91 4.46 2.27
N PHE A 96 9.52 3.33 1.90
CA PHE A 96 10.92 3.03 2.18
C PHE A 96 11.65 2.51 0.92
N PRO A 97 12.94 2.82 0.73
CA PRO A 97 13.66 2.53 -0.51
C PRO A 97 13.90 1.03 -0.78
N ARG A 98 13.86 0.18 0.25
CA ARG A 98 14.05 -1.27 0.13
C ARG A 98 12.75 -2.05 0.02
N ASP A 99 11.60 -1.38 0.05
CA ASP A 99 10.31 -2.03 -0.16
C ASP A 99 10.13 -2.38 -1.65
N LYS A 100 10.10 -3.67 -1.94
CA LYS A 100 9.94 -4.19 -3.30
C LYS A 100 8.47 -4.31 -3.72
N PHE A 101 7.53 -4.25 -2.75
CA PHE A 101 6.09 -4.36 -2.96
C PHE A 101 5.39 -2.99 -2.93
N ALA A 102 6.00 -1.96 -2.34
CA ALA A 102 5.49 -0.59 -2.31
C ALA A 102 6.56 0.42 -2.78
N PRO A 103 6.97 0.37 -4.06
CA PRO A 103 7.94 1.34 -4.58
C PRO A 103 7.37 2.76 -4.48
N LYS A 104 8.26 3.75 -4.31
CA LYS A 104 7.89 5.16 -4.12
C LYS A 104 6.79 5.63 -5.07
N LEU A 105 6.93 5.36 -6.37
CA LEU A 105 5.97 5.79 -7.40
C LEU A 105 4.57 5.18 -7.21
N ALA A 106 4.49 3.96 -6.70
CA ALA A 106 3.21 3.30 -6.44
C ALA A 106 2.49 3.90 -5.22
N VAL A 107 3.25 4.29 -4.21
CA VAL A 107 2.74 4.99 -3.01
C VAL A 107 2.33 6.43 -3.35
N ASP A 108 3.16 7.13 -4.12
CA ASP A 108 2.86 8.49 -4.61
C ASP A 108 1.57 8.51 -5.43
N TRP A 109 1.37 7.50 -6.29
CA TRP A 109 0.15 7.38 -7.09
C TRP A 109 -1.12 7.35 -6.20
N LEU A 110 -1.10 6.61 -5.09
CA LEU A 110 -2.26 6.51 -4.19
C LEU A 110 -2.43 7.80 -3.39
N ALA A 111 -1.34 8.36 -2.87
CA ALA A 111 -1.37 9.59 -2.09
C ALA A 111 -1.98 10.76 -2.90
N HIS A 112 -1.68 10.85 -4.19
CA HIS A 112 -2.23 11.87 -5.11
C HIS A 112 -3.73 11.72 -5.40
N ARG A 113 -4.43 10.72 -4.86
CA ARG A 113 -5.90 10.63 -4.99
C ARG A 113 -6.61 11.48 -3.94
N PHE A 114 -5.99 11.72 -2.80
CA PHE A 114 -6.55 12.51 -1.70
C PHE A 114 -6.33 14.01 -1.93
N GLU A 115 -6.91 14.55 -3.01
CA GLU A 115 -6.72 15.94 -3.47
C GLU A 115 -7.14 17.01 -2.45
N ASN A 116 -8.13 16.69 -1.60
CA ASN A 116 -8.67 17.62 -0.62
C ASN A 116 -8.08 17.45 0.79
N ALA A 117 -7.18 16.48 0.98
CA ALA A 117 -6.55 16.23 2.27
C ALA A 117 -5.24 17.02 2.40
N ALA A 118 -4.90 17.45 3.62
CA ALA A 118 -3.58 17.98 3.92
C ALA A 118 -2.57 16.81 4.00
N MET A 119 -2.07 16.41 2.82
CA MET A 119 -1.18 15.26 2.65
C MET A 119 0.28 15.61 2.90
N ASP A 120 0.88 14.98 3.90
CA ASP A 120 2.33 14.90 4.07
C ASP A 120 2.87 13.56 3.53
N ARG A 121 3.68 13.62 2.47
CA ARG A 121 4.19 12.44 1.76
C ARG A 121 5.70 12.29 1.94
N GLN A 122 6.14 11.32 2.74
CA GLN A 122 7.55 11.15 3.09
C GLN A 122 8.15 9.82 2.61
N HIS A 123 9.20 9.87 1.78
CA HIS A 123 9.98 8.69 1.40
C HIS A 123 11.23 8.58 2.26
N ILE A 124 11.23 7.64 3.21
CA ILE A 124 12.19 7.60 4.30
C ILE A 124 13.45 6.85 3.88
N ILE A 125 14.56 7.58 3.73
CA ILE A 125 15.87 7.00 3.40
C ILE A 125 16.65 6.76 4.71
N PRO A 126 17.11 5.52 4.97
CA PRO A 126 17.76 5.15 6.23
C PRO A 126 19.02 5.92 6.63
N LYS A 127 19.61 6.80 5.79
CA LYS A 127 20.73 7.63 6.25
C LYS A 127 20.35 8.59 7.39
N HIS A 128 19.05 8.90 7.53
CA HIS A 128 18.48 9.63 8.67
C HIS A 128 17.98 8.73 9.81
N LEU A 129 18.02 7.39 9.64
CA LEU A 129 17.75 6.40 10.68
C LEU A 129 19.00 5.51 10.83
N ILE A 130 19.93 5.90 11.69
CA ILE A 130 21.08 5.06 12.14
C ILE A 130 20.54 3.90 12.97
N LEU A 131 19.65 3.08 12.43
CA LEU A 131 18.89 2.14 13.22
C LEU A 131 18.68 0.90 12.35
N LYS A 132 19.69 0.02 12.41
CA LYS A 132 19.39 -1.42 12.36
C LYS A 132 18.34 -1.63 13.45
N MET A 133 17.09 -1.85 13.04
CA MET A 133 16.03 -2.33 13.92
C MET A 133 15.61 -1.38 15.06
N PHE A 134 15.63 -0.04 14.89
CA PHE A 134 14.63 0.72 15.65
C PHE A 134 13.29 0.46 14.99
N ASN A 135 12.51 -0.34 15.71
CA ASN A 135 11.08 -0.49 15.60
C ASN A 135 10.44 0.61 14.75
N ILE A 136 9.87 0.22 13.61
CA ILE A 136 8.99 1.10 12.81
C ILE A 136 7.95 1.78 13.70
N LEU A 137 7.58 1.14 14.82
CA LEU A 137 6.78 1.68 15.92
C LEU A 137 7.29 3.02 16.46
N VAL A 138 8.57 3.14 16.79
CA VAL A 138 9.17 4.35 17.40
C VAL A 138 9.21 5.48 16.38
N PHE A 139 9.53 5.16 15.12
CA PHE A 139 9.51 6.13 14.03
C PHE A 139 8.08 6.63 13.76
N LEU A 140 7.10 5.72 13.71
CA LEU A 140 5.69 6.09 13.56
C LEU A 140 5.21 6.93 14.74
N GLU A 141 5.56 6.58 15.98
CA GLU A 141 5.24 7.39 17.17
C GLU A 141 5.87 8.79 17.09
N HIS A 142 7.10 8.91 16.60
CA HIS A 142 7.76 10.21 16.39
C HIS A 142 7.04 11.05 15.33
N CYS A 143 6.78 10.49 14.15
CA CYS A 143 6.03 11.16 13.09
C CYS A 143 4.64 11.57 13.55
N ILE A 144 3.95 10.70 14.30
CA ILE A 144 2.63 11.00 14.84
C ILE A 144 2.67 12.20 15.77
N LYS A 145 3.62 12.20 16.71
CA LYS A 145 3.76 13.28 17.68
C LYS A 145 4.04 14.62 16.98
N HIS A 146 4.85 14.59 15.91
CA HIS A 146 5.25 15.79 15.18
C HIS A 146 4.12 16.33 14.29
N HIS A 147 3.35 15.47 13.63
CA HIS A 147 2.36 15.88 12.62
C HIS A 147 0.91 15.93 13.13
N PHE A 148 0.57 15.21 14.20
CA PHE A 148 -0.81 15.07 14.67
C PHE A 148 -0.99 15.29 16.20
N GLY A 149 0.07 15.65 16.92
CA GLY A 149 0.01 15.87 18.37
C GLY A 149 -0.20 14.58 19.19
N ASN A 150 -0.58 14.72 20.46
CA ASN A 150 -0.70 13.58 21.39
C ASN A 150 -1.97 12.71 21.20
N SER A 151 -2.95 13.13 20.39
CA SER A 151 -4.28 12.48 20.30
C SER A 151 -4.27 11.10 19.65
N LEU A 152 -3.31 10.78 18.77
CA LEU A 152 -3.28 9.49 18.06
C LEU A 152 -2.53 8.35 18.78
N LYS A 153 -1.97 8.59 19.98
CA LYS A 153 -1.17 7.59 20.71
C LYS A 153 -1.94 6.33 21.11
N ILE A 154 -3.26 6.41 21.24
CA ILE A 154 -4.07 5.36 21.88
C ILE A 154 -4.41 4.20 20.92
N GLY A 155 -4.37 4.41 19.60
CA GLY A 155 -4.73 3.36 18.61
C GLY A 155 -3.55 2.53 18.07
N LEU A 156 -2.36 3.13 17.98
CA LEU A 156 -1.26 2.57 17.18
C LEU A 156 -0.59 1.33 17.81
N LYS A 157 -0.44 1.33 19.14
CA LYS A 157 0.11 0.20 19.90
C LYS A 157 -0.73 -1.09 19.78
N ARG A 158 -2.00 -0.95 19.40
CA ARG A 158 -2.95 -2.07 19.28
C ARG A 158 -2.98 -2.64 17.87
N ILE A 159 -2.91 -1.79 16.84
CA ILE A 159 -2.85 -2.19 15.42
C ILE A 159 -1.51 -2.87 15.09
N LEU A 160 -0.41 -2.37 15.65
CA LEU A 160 0.93 -2.85 15.29
C LEU A 160 1.40 -4.11 16.07
N ARG A 161 0.64 -4.53 17.10
CA ARG A 161 0.81 -5.87 17.72
C ARG A 161 0.33 -7.01 16.81
N CYS A 162 -0.49 -6.72 15.80
CA CYS A 162 -0.94 -7.73 14.85
C CYS A 162 0.06 -7.97 13.70
N LEU A 163 1.14 -7.19 13.62
CA LEU A 163 2.17 -7.29 12.58
C LEU A 163 3.45 -8.02 13.05
N TYR A 164 3.43 -8.56 14.27
CA TYR A 164 4.45 -9.43 14.86
C TYR A 164 3.82 -10.63 15.54
#